data_AF-A0A1F0VUZ5-F1
#
_entry.id   AF-A0A1F0VUZ5-F1
#
_cell.length_a   1.000
_cell.length_b   1.000
_cell.length_c   1.000
_cell.angle_alpha   90.00
_cell.angle_beta   90.00
_cell.angle_gamma   90.00
#
_symmetry.space_group_name_H-M   'P 1'
#
loop_
_entity.id
_entity.type
_entity.pdbx_description
1 polymer ?
#
loop_
_entity_poly.entity_id
_entity_poly.type
_entity_poly.pdbx_seq_one_letter_code
_entity_poly.pdbx_strand_id
1 'polypeptide(L)'
;MQSMKKFFSLLTLPMVAAGLVACSSDEGTEDTPRFEVVDSSGSESGSEESGAAVASDSTDNEPEFDSQSSRLKERDAEDFRATGFRYETTVAWGVRSPDGRVSCSLTEGSQGPWCFVGFENPPILPDPENPQWEANMVSYKEGAGFFPKGVVDAGDQVPSQQLEEGEKVDIDGVVFEAPNADEFTVRVQDHHFTVKDGGQFSADTYPLKPDSNGYAPVGTICGEVDTNFGREKVFVQTDGTNCMTAMDIVNKYFNYEWDIKERNSRGILELDGWKCSYREPEYIDMPDPDARRLHCGDLSGNGRVILLDAEHPDVPKYTYNY
;
A
#
# COMPACT_ATOMS: atom_id res chain seq x y z
N MET A 1 -42.53 -41.85 -34.75
CA MET A 1 -41.49 -42.85 -35.10
C MET A 1 -40.15 -42.10 -35.15
N GLN A 2 -39.02 -42.58 -34.63
CA GLN A 2 -38.77 -43.85 -33.94
C GLN A 2 -37.64 -43.72 -32.89
N SER A 3 -37.96 -44.12 -31.65
CA SER A 3 -37.11 -44.66 -30.57
C SER A 3 -35.62 -44.28 -30.39
N MET A 4 -35.33 -43.76 -29.19
CA MET A 4 -34.13 -43.96 -28.34
C MET A 4 -32.93 -44.79 -28.85
N LYS A 5 -31.73 -44.32 -28.46
CA LYS A 5 -30.90 -45.09 -27.50
C LYS A 5 -30.01 -44.18 -26.64
N LYS A 6 -29.91 -44.51 -25.35
CA LYS A 6 -29.00 -43.87 -24.38
C LYS A 6 -27.65 -44.57 -24.42
N PHE A 7 -26.57 -43.84 -24.12
CA PHE A 7 -25.43 -44.40 -23.41
C PHE A 7 -25.03 -43.46 -22.27
N PHE A 8 -25.23 -43.92 -21.04
CA PHE A 8 -24.52 -43.38 -19.87
C PHE A 8 -23.12 -44.00 -19.89
N SER A 9 -22.09 -43.20 -19.60
CA SER A 9 -20.76 -43.72 -19.28
C SER A 9 -20.47 -43.42 -17.82
N LEU A 10 -20.17 -44.47 -17.05
CA LEU A 10 -19.82 -44.40 -15.63
C LEU A 10 -18.31 -44.60 -15.48
N LEU A 11 -17.63 -43.62 -14.87
CA LEU A 11 -16.25 -43.71 -14.41
C LEU A 11 -16.22 -43.12 -12.98
N THR A 12 -16.63 -43.88 -11.96
CA THR A 12 -15.77 -44.75 -11.15
C THR A 12 -14.63 -43.98 -10.45
N LEU A 13 -14.88 -43.55 -9.21
CA LEU A 13 -13.83 -43.08 -8.30
C LEU A 13 -12.97 -44.27 -7.83
N PRO A 14 -11.63 -44.12 -7.73
CA PRO A 14 -10.84 -44.90 -6.80
C PRO A 14 -10.92 -44.26 -5.40
N MET A 15 -11.49 -44.97 -4.42
CA MET A 15 -11.25 -44.64 -3.02
C MET A 15 -9.82 -45.07 -2.65
N VAL A 16 -9.04 -44.18 -2.05
CA VAL A 16 -7.81 -44.54 -1.33
C VAL A 16 -8.02 -44.16 0.13
N ALA A 17 -7.93 -45.14 1.01
CA ALA A 17 -8.16 -44.99 2.44
C ALA A 17 -7.27 -45.96 3.24
N ALA A 18 -7.15 -45.69 4.54
CA ALA A 18 -6.30 -46.37 5.53
C ALA A 18 -4.78 -46.12 5.39
N GLY A 19 -4.24 -45.40 6.37
CA GLY A 19 -2.82 -45.11 6.54
C GLY A 19 -2.48 -44.54 7.93
N LEU A 20 -3.35 -44.73 8.93
CA LEU A 20 -3.13 -44.26 10.30
C LEU A 20 -2.11 -45.17 11.01
N VAL A 21 -0.87 -44.70 11.10
CA VAL A 21 0.14 -45.28 12.01
C VAL A 21 -0.05 -44.66 13.39
N ALA A 22 -0.57 -45.45 14.33
CA ALA A 22 -0.59 -45.07 15.74
C ALA A 22 0.71 -45.54 16.41
N CYS A 23 1.55 -44.59 16.83
CA CYS A 23 2.60 -44.82 17.82
C CYS A 23 2.26 -44.03 19.09
N SER A 24 2.06 -44.75 20.19
CA SER A 24 1.79 -44.18 21.51
C SER A 24 2.94 -44.50 22.45
N SER A 25 3.64 -43.46 22.92
CA SER A 25 4.54 -43.44 24.08
C SER A 25 4.68 -41.97 24.47
N ASP A 26 3.82 -41.44 25.34
CA ASP A 26 3.80 -41.49 26.83
C ASP A 26 4.67 -40.43 27.51
N GLU A 27 4.12 -39.91 28.62
CA GLU A 27 4.64 -39.03 29.68
C GLU A 27 5.87 -38.11 29.42
N GLY A 28 5.68 -36.79 29.60
CA GLY A 28 6.74 -35.79 29.36
C GLY A 28 6.70 -34.45 30.12
N THR A 29 5.78 -34.25 31.07
CA THR A 29 5.64 -33.04 31.94
C THR A 29 5.27 -31.71 31.24
N GLU A 30 4.51 -30.89 31.97
CA GLU A 30 4.30 -29.47 31.65
C GLU A 30 5.55 -28.66 32.04
N ASP A 31 5.98 -27.72 31.20
CA ASP A 31 6.71 -26.54 31.70
C ASP A 31 6.41 -25.31 30.82
N THR A 32 5.77 -24.31 31.42
CA THR A 32 5.47 -23.04 30.73
C THR A 32 6.63 -22.06 30.96
N PRO A 33 7.17 -21.40 29.92
CA PRO A 33 8.22 -20.42 30.10
C PRO A 33 7.65 -19.15 30.78
N ARG A 34 7.67 -19.14 32.12
CA ARG A 34 7.54 -17.93 32.91
C ARG A 34 8.86 -17.16 32.86
N PHE A 35 8.78 -15.86 32.64
CA PHE A 35 9.91 -14.96 32.84
C PHE A 35 10.23 -14.86 34.33
N GLU A 36 11.41 -15.32 34.75
CA GLU A 36 11.94 -15.00 36.07
C GLU A 36 12.49 -13.57 36.07
N VAL A 37 11.93 -12.72 36.94
CA VAL A 37 12.51 -11.41 37.25
C VAL A 37 13.60 -11.62 38.29
N VAL A 38 14.86 -11.43 37.89
CA VAL A 38 16.01 -11.49 38.80
C VAL A 38 16.38 -10.07 39.21
N ASP A 39 16.16 -9.75 40.49
CA ASP A 39 16.46 -8.43 41.05
C ASP A 39 17.30 -8.58 42.33
N SER A 40 18.58 -8.18 42.27
CA SER A 40 19.45 -7.90 43.44
C SER A 40 20.77 -7.20 43.06
N SER A 41 20.72 -5.88 43.15
CA SER A 41 21.67 -4.96 43.82
C SER A 41 23.03 -5.47 44.39
N GLY A 42 24.05 -4.60 44.28
CA GLY A 42 25.34 -4.63 45.01
C GLY A 42 26.56 -4.35 44.11
N SER A 43 27.05 -3.11 43.98
CA SER A 43 28.00 -2.40 44.88
C SER A 43 29.44 -2.98 44.86
N GLU A 44 30.54 -2.21 44.80
CA GLU A 44 30.82 -0.75 44.72
C GLU A 44 32.34 -0.55 44.40
N SER A 45 32.91 0.62 44.08
CA SER A 45 32.41 2.01 43.93
C SER A 45 32.56 2.47 42.45
N GLY A 46 33.08 3.63 42.00
CA GLY A 46 33.68 4.87 42.55
C GLY A 46 34.60 5.52 41.47
N SER A 47 34.80 6.84 41.36
CA SER A 47 34.28 7.99 42.14
C SER A 47 34.19 9.27 41.26
N GLU A 48 33.28 10.19 41.64
CA GLU A 48 33.35 11.67 41.47
C GLU A 48 33.44 12.29 40.04
N GLU A 49 32.96 13.50 39.74
CA GLU A 49 31.87 14.37 40.25
C GLU A 49 31.72 15.50 39.19
N SER A 50 30.53 15.95 38.74
CA SER A 50 29.88 17.19 39.23
C SER A 50 28.68 17.60 38.37
N GLY A 51 27.54 17.91 39.01
CA GLY A 51 26.52 18.89 38.54
C GLY A 51 25.72 18.61 37.23
N ALA A 52 24.43 18.90 37.14
CA ALA A 52 23.47 19.36 38.15
C ALA A 52 22.05 18.89 37.76
N ALA A 53 21.16 18.76 38.76
CA ALA A 53 19.80 18.24 38.54
C ALA A 53 18.80 19.32 38.13
N VAL A 54 17.88 18.95 37.24
CA VAL A 54 16.54 19.53 37.11
C VAL A 54 15.56 18.37 37.09
N ALA A 55 14.42 18.50 37.77
CA ALA A 55 13.39 17.46 37.87
C ALA A 55 12.07 17.95 37.29
N SER A 56 11.24 17.01 36.81
CA SER A 56 9.98 17.25 36.09
C SER A 56 10.18 17.94 34.72
N ASP A 57 9.36 17.67 33.71
CA ASP A 57 8.00 17.14 33.76
C ASP A 57 7.75 15.93 32.84
N SER A 58 6.68 15.18 33.11
CA SER A 58 6.20 14.08 32.28
C SER A 58 5.01 14.53 31.45
N THR A 59 5.17 14.63 30.14
CA THR A 59 4.05 14.86 29.21
C THR A 59 4.26 14.01 27.97
N ASP A 60 3.51 12.92 27.87
CA ASP A 60 3.31 12.22 26.61
C ASP A 60 2.64 13.18 25.63
N ASN A 61 3.33 13.51 24.53
CA ASN A 61 2.75 14.31 23.46
C ASN A 61 2.02 13.37 22.50
N GLU A 62 0.85 12.88 22.93
CA GLU A 62 -0.18 12.46 21.97
C GLU A 62 -0.56 13.68 21.11
N PRO A 63 -0.77 13.52 19.78
CA PRO A 63 -1.17 14.63 18.94
C PRO A 63 -2.60 15.09 19.27
N GLU A 64 -2.79 16.38 19.58
CA GLU A 64 -4.11 16.99 19.87
C GLU A 64 -5.03 17.05 18.62
N PHE A 65 -5.54 15.92 18.16
CA PHE A 65 -6.38 15.84 16.96
C PHE A 65 -7.86 16.19 17.21
N ASP A 66 -8.35 15.98 18.44
CA ASP A 66 -9.77 16.18 18.80
C ASP A 66 -10.17 17.65 19.06
N SER A 67 -9.23 18.53 19.38
CA SER A 67 -9.57 19.86 19.91
C SER A 67 -10.09 20.84 18.83
N GLN A 68 -9.80 20.59 17.55
CA GLN A 68 -10.18 21.45 16.42
C GLN A 68 -11.51 21.03 15.73
N SER A 69 -11.80 19.74 15.55
CA SER A 69 -13.04 19.29 14.88
C SER A 69 -14.32 19.81 15.55
N SER A 70 -14.27 20.02 16.87
CA SER A 70 -15.35 20.60 17.67
C SER A 70 -15.73 22.05 17.32
N ARG A 71 -14.95 22.75 16.50
CA ARG A 71 -15.12 24.18 16.17
C ARG A 71 -15.57 24.44 14.74
N LEU A 72 -15.59 23.43 13.88
CA LEU A 72 -15.96 23.57 12.47
C LEU A 72 -17.48 23.73 12.32
N LYS A 73 -17.89 24.54 11.35
CA LYS A 73 -19.30 24.75 11.00
C LYS A 73 -19.84 23.53 10.26
N GLU A 74 -20.76 22.82 10.89
CA GLU A 74 -21.51 21.73 10.27
C GLU A 74 -22.36 22.24 9.07
N ARG A 75 -22.41 21.43 8.00
CA ARG A 75 -23.27 21.62 6.82
C ARG A 75 -24.26 20.46 6.71
N ASP A 76 -25.31 20.64 5.91
CA ASP A 76 -26.28 19.57 5.64
C ASP A 76 -25.76 18.67 4.51
N ALA A 77 -25.90 17.35 4.64
CA ALA A 77 -25.51 16.40 3.59
C ALA A 77 -26.25 16.65 2.27
N GLU A 78 -27.50 17.13 2.31
CA GLU A 78 -28.26 17.46 1.10
C GLU A 78 -27.69 18.65 0.31
N ASP A 79 -26.86 19.52 0.93
CA ASP A 79 -26.14 20.59 0.20
C ASP A 79 -25.16 20.00 -0.86
N PHE A 80 -24.64 18.79 -0.62
CA PHE A 80 -23.63 18.12 -1.45
C PHE A 80 -24.21 17.04 -2.37
N ARG A 81 -25.54 16.87 -2.38
CA ARG A 81 -26.22 15.80 -3.11
C ARG A 81 -26.25 16.06 -4.61
N ALA A 82 -25.88 15.05 -5.39
CA ALA A 82 -25.88 15.12 -6.84
C ALA A 82 -27.29 15.15 -7.42
N THR A 83 -27.49 15.91 -8.50
CA THR A 83 -28.80 16.12 -9.13
C THR A 83 -28.71 16.04 -10.67
N GLY A 84 -29.87 15.84 -11.31
CA GLY A 84 -30.00 15.66 -12.76
C GLY A 84 -30.16 14.19 -13.17
N PHE A 85 -30.31 13.96 -14.48
CA PHE A 85 -30.80 12.70 -15.06
C PHE A 85 -30.06 11.43 -14.61
N ARG A 86 -28.76 11.50 -14.33
CA ARG A 86 -27.94 10.37 -13.85
C ARG A 86 -28.23 9.96 -12.40
N TYR A 87 -28.89 10.82 -11.62
CA TYR A 87 -29.12 10.68 -10.18
C TYR A 87 -30.62 10.59 -9.83
N GLU A 88 -31.51 10.48 -10.82
CA GLU A 88 -32.96 10.30 -10.61
C GLU A 88 -33.32 8.99 -9.89
N THR A 89 -32.44 7.98 -9.96
CA THR A 89 -32.62 6.66 -9.33
C THR A 89 -31.45 6.25 -8.44
N THR A 90 -30.49 7.15 -8.20
CA THR A 90 -29.21 6.84 -7.56
C THR A 90 -28.84 7.97 -6.61
N VAL A 91 -28.82 7.71 -5.30
CA VAL A 91 -28.38 8.72 -4.32
C VAL A 91 -26.86 8.73 -4.28
N ALA A 92 -26.28 9.89 -4.52
CA ALA A 92 -24.84 10.13 -4.50
C ALA A 92 -24.55 11.57 -4.08
N TRP A 93 -23.37 11.78 -3.53
CA TRP A 93 -22.87 13.08 -3.07
C TRP A 93 -21.48 13.32 -3.64
N GLY A 94 -21.14 14.59 -3.82
CA GLY A 94 -19.79 14.99 -4.22
C GLY A 94 -19.31 16.15 -3.37
N VAL A 95 -18.14 16.00 -2.76
CA VAL A 95 -17.53 17.00 -1.86
C VAL A 95 -16.15 17.37 -2.39
N ARG A 96 -15.85 18.67 -2.44
CA ARG A 96 -14.59 19.21 -2.95
C ARG A 96 -13.92 20.11 -1.91
N SER A 97 -12.59 20.07 -1.84
CA SER A 97 -11.79 20.96 -0.99
C SER A 97 -11.89 22.44 -1.40
N PRO A 98 -11.61 23.41 -0.51
CA PRO A 98 -11.66 24.84 -0.83
C PRO A 98 -10.73 25.26 -1.99
N ASP A 99 -9.58 24.60 -2.13
CA ASP A 99 -8.60 24.82 -3.20
C ASP A 99 -8.91 24.05 -4.50
N GLY A 100 -9.88 23.13 -4.47
CA GLY A 100 -10.26 22.27 -5.58
C GLY A 100 -9.32 21.09 -5.87
N ARG A 101 -8.25 20.85 -5.11
CA ARG A 101 -7.32 19.72 -5.35
C ARG A 101 -7.93 18.36 -5.00
N VAL A 102 -8.84 18.28 -4.03
CA VAL A 102 -9.52 17.04 -3.64
C VAL A 102 -10.96 17.08 -4.15
N SER A 103 -11.36 16.07 -4.93
CA SER A 103 -12.73 15.88 -5.43
C SER A 103 -13.21 14.47 -5.07
N CYS A 104 -13.97 14.37 -3.99
CA CYS A 104 -14.53 13.12 -3.47
C CYS A 104 -15.92 12.85 -4.01
N SER A 105 -16.15 11.62 -4.48
CA SER A 105 -17.45 11.06 -4.82
C SER A 105 -17.86 10.01 -3.79
N LEU A 106 -19.14 9.97 -3.44
CA LEU A 106 -19.75 8.98 -2.54
C LEU A 106 -21.12 8.56 -3.08
N THR A 107 -21.48 7.28 -2.90
CA THR A 107 -22.78 6.72 -3.32
C THR A 107 -23.43 6.01 -2.13
N GLU A 108 -24.75 6.12 -2.00
CA GLU A 108 -25.53 5.41 -0.96
C GLU A 108 -25.20 3.91 -0.96
N GLY A 109 -24.83 3.38 0.22
CA GLY A 109 -24.45 1.98 0.40
C GLY A 109 -23.08 1.58 -0.14
N SER A 110 -22.25 2.54 -0.60
CA SER A 110 -20.83 2.28 -0.88
C SER A 110 -20.02 2.12 0.42
N GLN A 111 -18.89 1.39 0.39
CA GLN A 111 -18.05 1.16 1.58
C GLN A 111 -17.34 2.43 2.09
N GLY A 112 -17.25 3.47 1.26
CA GLY A 112 -16.54 4.72 1.55
C GLY A 112 -16.27 5.52 0.26
N PRO A 113 -15.68 6.72 0.37
CA PRO A 113 -15.52 7.62 -0.76
C PRO A 113 -14.37 7.21 -1.69
N TRP A 114 -14.47 7.69 -2.93
CA TRP A 114 -13.42 7.65 -3.94
C TRP A 114 -13.07 9.08 -4.31
N CYS A 115 -11.82 9.49 -4.02
CA CYS A 115 -11.38 10.88 -4.02
C CYS A 115 -10.25 11.09 -5.02
N PHE A 116 -10.46 11.93 -6.02
CA PHE A 116 -9.38 12.39 -6.88
C PHE A 116 -8.55 13.41 -6.11
N VAL A 117 -7.23 13.35 -6.23
CA VAL A 117 -6.30 14.20 -5.46
C VAL A 117 -5.22 14.74 -6.37
N GLY A 118 -5.16 16.07 -6.48
CA GLY A 118 -4.05 16.82 -7.10
C GLY A 118 -2.83 16.88 -6.19
N PHE A 119 -2.17 15.73 -6.00
CA PHE A 119 -0.95 15.61 -5.19
C PHE A 119 0.15 16.56 -5.70
N GLU A 120 0.93 17.13 -4.78
CA GLU A 120 2.14 17.87 -5.12
C GLU A 120 3.34 16.93 -5.36
N ASN A 121 3.38 15.81 -4.63
CA ASN A 121 4.33 14.71 -4.83
C ASN A 121 3.54 13.39 -4.75
N PRO A 122 3.13 12.79 -5.88
CA PRO A 122 2.23 11.64 -5.89
C PRO A 122 2.92 10.34 -5.40
N PRO A 123 2.26 9.54 -4.55
CA PRO A 123 2.68 8.17 -4.25
C PRO A 123 2.92 7.32 -5.50
N ILE A 124 4.04 6.60 -5.57
CA ILE A 124 4.37 5.69 -6.67
C ILE A 124 3.80 4.30 -6.43
N LEU A 125 3.02 3.81 -7.39
CA LEU A 125 2.24 2.58 -7.32
C LEU A 125 2.46 1.76 -8.62
N PRO A 126 3.53 0.95 -8.69
CA PRO A 126 3.94 0.30 -9.94
C PRO A 126 3.14 -0.98 -10.21
N ASP A 127 1.85 -0.80 -10.49
CA ASP A 127 0.88 -1.84 -10.85
C ASP A 127 1.17 -2.43 -12.26
N PRO A 128 1.22 -3.76 -12.42
CA PRO A 128 1.52 -4.44 -13.69
C PRO A 128 0.32 -4.59 -14.61
N GLU A 129 -0.89 -4.21 -14.21
CA GLU A 129 -2.08 -4.14 -15.09
C GLU A 129 -2.39 -2.71 -15.53
N ASN A 130 -1.70 -1.70 -14.98
CA ASN A 130 -2.05 -0.28 -15.08
C ASN A 130 -0.82 0.56 -15.46
N PRO A 131 -0.82 1.30 -16.58
CA PRO A 131 0.33 2.09 -17.01
C PRO A 131 0.56 3.36 -16.17
N GLN A 132 -0.34 3.70 -15.24
CA GLN A 132 -0.24 4.88 -14.39
C GLN A 132 0.59 4.59 -13.12
N TRP A 133 1.81 5.13 -13.07
CA TRP A 133 2.75 4.94 -11.95
C TRP A 133 2.48 5.87 -10.77
N GLU A 134 2.05 7.09 -11.04
CA GLU A 134 1.77 8.12 -10.05
C GLU A 134 0.32 8.01 -9.59
N ALA A 135 0.07 8.01 -8.28
CA ALA A 135 -1.28 8.11 -7.77
C ALA A 135 -1.93 9.44 -8.19
N ASN A 136 -3.21 9.38 -8.56
CA ASN A 136 -4.08 10.53 -8.84
C ASN A 136 -5.43 10.46 -8.11
N MET A 137 -5.63 9.39 -7.33
CA MET A 137 -6.83 9.10 -6.56
C MET A 137 -6.45 8.52 -5.19
N VAL A 138 -7.38 8.55 -4.24
CA VAL A 138 -7.37 7.85 -2.96
C VAL A 138 -8.71 7.10 -2.85
N SER A 139 -8.66 5.84 -2.43
CA SER A 139 -9.87 5.02 -2.21
C SER A 139 -9.87 4.42 -0.81
N TYR A 140 -11.03 4.45 -0.15
CA TYR A 140 -11.26 3.67 1.05
C TYR A 140 -11.44 2.16 0.75
N LYS A 141 -11.07 1.31 1.70
CA LYS A 141 -11.36 -0.12 1.74
C LYS A 141 -11.73 -0.53 3.17
N GLU A 142 -12.90 -1.14 3.33
CA GLU A 142 -13.42 -1.57 4.64
C GLU A 142 -12.42 -2.48 5.38
N GLY A 143 -12.19 -2.19 6.67
CA GLY A 143 -11.24 -2.92 7.51
C GLY A 143 -9.77 -2.76 7.13
N ALA A 144 -9.43 -1.84 6.24
CA ALA A 144 -8.06 -1.58 5.80
C ALA A 144 -7.72 -0.08 5.71
N GLY A 145 -8.69 0.81 5.47
CA GLY A 145 -8.49 2.26 5.47
C GLY A 145 -8.26 2.88 4.09
N PHE A 146 -7.45 3.92 4.03
CA PHE A 146 -7.29 4.78 2.85
C PHE A 146 -5.97 4.53 2.12
N PHE A 147 -6.08 4.26 0.81
CA PHE A 147 -4.91 3.98 -0.03
C PHE A 147 -4.91 4.86 -1.28
N PRO A 148 -3.75 5.46 -1.64
CA PRO A 148 -3.59 6.10 -2.93
C PRO A 148 -3.72 5.06 -4.06
N LYS A 149 -4.15 5.50 -5.24
CA LYS A 149 -4.27 4.73 -6.48
C LYS A 149 -3.95 5.60 -7.70
N GLY A 150 -3.26 5.03 -8.68
CA GLY A 150 -3.20 5.56 -10.03
C GLY A 150 -4.38 5.00 -10.85
N VAL A 151 -5.07 5.84 -11.61
CA VAL A 151 -6.17 5.42 -12.50
C VAL A 151 -6.12 6.20 -13.82
N VAL A 152 -6.10 5.49 -14.96
CA VAL A 152 -6.06 6.11 -16.30
C VAL A 152 -7.42 6.65 -16.73
N ASP A 153 -8.47 5.83 -16.61
CA ASP A 153 -9.86 6.24 -16.80
C ASP A 153 -10.65 5.78 -15.57
N ALA A 154 -11.10 6.77 -14.79
CA ALA A 154 -11.88 6.55 -13.58
C ALA A 154 -13.40 6.74 -13.81
N GLY A 155 -13.82 6.96 -15.07
CA GLY A 155 -15.21 7.10 -15.46
C GLY A 155 -15.88 8.41 -15.01
N ASP A 156 -17.21 8.37 -14.95
CA ASP A 156 -18.05 9.53 -14.62
C ASP A 156 -17.99 9.87 -13.12
N GLN A 157 -17.25 10.92 -12.74
CA GLN A 157 -17.30 11.50 -11.39
C GLN A 157 -18.72 11.97 -11.01
N VAL A 158 -19.01 11.92 -9.71
CA VAL A 158 -20.19 12.60 -9.13
C VAL A 158 -19.94 14.12 -9.10
N PRO A 159 -20.88 14.95 -9.60
CA PRO A 159 -20.76 16.41 -9.53
C PRO A 159 -20.58 16.91 -8.09
N SER A 160 -19.40 17.45 -7.78
CA SER A 160 -19.00 17.87 -6.44
C SER A 160 -19.34 19.33 -6.13
N GLN A 161 -19.89 19.58 -4.94
CA GLN A 161 -19.96 20.93 -4.35
C GLN A 161 -18.74 21.21 -3.47
N GLN A 162 -18.37 22.48 -3.34
CA GLN A 162 -17.25 22.92 -2.50
C GLN A 162 -17.68 22.99 -1.03
N LEU A 163 -16.85 22.42 -0.15
CA LEU A 163 -16.86 22.67 1.28
C LEU A 163 -15.97 23.90 1.54
N GLU A 164 -16.45 24.89 2.28
CA GLU A 164 -15.71 26.14 2.47
C GLU A 164 -14.76 26.08 3.68
N GLU A 165 -13.85 27.05 3.81
CA GLU A 165 -12.94 27.10 4.97
C GLU A 165 -13.67 27.23 6.32
N GLY A 166 -13.22 26.45 7.30
CA GLY A 166 -13.84 26.35 8.62
C GLY A 166 -15.11 25.49 8.66
N GLU A 167 -15.46 24.78 7.59
CA GLU A 167 -16.66 23.92 7.52
C GLU A 167 -16.35 22.41 7.61
N LYS A 168 -17.40 21.64 7.91
CA LYS A 168 -17.41 20.18 7.80
C LYS A 168 -18.80 19.64 7.42
N VAL A 169 -18.85 18.39 6.97
CA VAL A 169 -20.09 17.65 6.72
C VAL A 169 -19.90 16.16 6.98
N ASP A 170 -20.85 15.53 7.68
CA ASP A 170 -21.01 14.08 7.78
C ASP A 170 -22.04 13.60 6.74
N ILE A 171 -21.66 12.62 5.90
CA ILE A 171 -22.51 11.98 4.91
C ILE A 171 -22.41 10.46 5.09
N ASP A 172 -23.47 9.82 5.59
CA ASP A 172 -23.54 8.38 5.89
C ASP A 172 -22.38 7.83 6.76
N GLY A 173 -21.80 8.66 7.66
CA GLY A 173 -20.66 8.29 8.49
C GLY A 173 -19.29 8.53 7.83
N VAL A 174 -19.27 9.18 6.67
CA VAL A 174 -18.08 9.73 6.00
C VAL A 174 -17.99 11.22 6.34
N VAL A 175 -17.00 11.60 7.14
CA VAL A 175 -16.83 13.01 7.57
C VAL A 175 -15.78 13.69 6.69
N PHE A 176 -16.17 14.82 6.10
CA PHE A 176 -15.29 15.70 5.33
C PHE A 176 -15.07 16.99 6.12
N GLU A 177 -13.82 17.41 6.31
CA GLU A 177 -13.44 18.58 7.10
C GLU A 177 -12.49 19.49 6.31
N ALA A 178 -12.79 20.79 6.26
CA ALA A 178 -11.95 21.82 5.65
C ALA A 178 -11.57 22.87 6.71
N PRO A 179 -10.69 22.55 7.69
CA PRO A 179 -10.39 23.46 8.81
C PRO A 179 -9.75 24.79 8.39
N ASN A 180 -9.15 24.86 7.20
CA ASN A 180 -8.68 26.07 6.53
C ASN A 180 -8.63 25.85 5.01
N ALA A 181 -8.24 26.86 4.24
CA ALA A 181 -8.25 26.79 2.76
C ALA A 181 -7.19 25.86 2.13
N ASP A 182 -6.16 25.43 2.87
CA ASP A 182 -5.04 24.58 2.41
C ASP A 182 -4.90 23.30 3.26
N GLU A 183 -6.02 22.81 3.78
CA GLU A 183 -6.13 21.56 4.53
C GLU A 183 -7.52 20.94 4.34
N PHE A 184 -7.56 19.69 3.86
CA PHE A 184 -8.78 18.92 3.68
C PHE A 184 -8.60 17.50 4.20
N THR A 185 -9.44 17.10 5.15
CA THR A 185 -9.39 15.78 5.80
C THR A 185 -10.68 15.01 5.52
N VAL A 186 -10.54 13.70 5.25
CA VAL A 186 -11.66 12.77 5.07
C VAL A 186 -11.50 11.62 6.06
N ARG A 187 -12.54 11.34 6.85
CA ARG A 187 -12.57 10.29 7.88
C ARG A 187 -13.66 9.26 7.56
N VAL A 188 -13.36 7.98 7.75
CA VAL A 188 -14.33 6.87 7.70
C VAL A 188 -13.96 5.86 8.78
N GLN A 189 -14.86 5.69 9.76
CA GLN A 189 -14.56 4.95 10.99
C GLN A 189 -13.30 5.54 11.66
N ASP A 190 -12.36 4.71 12.11
CA ASP A 190 -11.12 5.15 12.76
C ASP A 190 -10.03 5.62 11.75
N HIS A 191 -10.24 5.40 10.45
CA HIS A 191 -9.28 5.72 9.39
C HIS A 191 -9.47 7.14 8.82
N HIS A 192 -8.38 7.77 8.41
CA HIS A 192 -8.45 9.10 7.78
C HIS A 192 -7.32 9.34 6.78
N PHE A 193 -7.57 10.23 5.82
CA PHE A 193 -6.52 10.89 5.06
C PHE A 193 -6.68 12.41 5.09
N THR A 194 -5.55 13.10 4.97
CA THR A 194 -5.46 14.55 4.91
C THR A 194 -4.61 14.95 3.71
N VAL A 195 -5.04 15.98 3.00
CA VAL A 195 -4.26 16.69 1.98
C VAL A 195 -4.08 18.12 2.47
N LYS A 196 -2.83 18.60 2.51
CA LYS A 196 -2.47 19.90 3.09
C LYS A 196 -1.23 20.52 2.45
N ASP A 197 -0.86 21.74 2.87
CA ASP A 197 0.41 22.41 2.51
C ASP A 197 0.70 22.37 0.99
N GLY A 198 -0.30 22.74 0.19
CA GLY A 198 -0.22 22.75 -1.27
C GLY A 198 -0.34 21.39 -1.95
N GLY A 199 -0.86 20.35 -1.30
CA GLY A 199 -1.10 19.04 -1.93
C GLY A 199 -0.24 17.88 -1.41
N GLN A 200 0.38 18.04 -0.24
CA GLN A 200 1.05 16.96 0.50
C GLN A 200 0.00 16.03 1.09
N PHE A 201 0.14 14.72 0.86
CA PHE A 201 -0.81 13.69 1.32
C PHE A 201 -0.25 12.89 2.49
N SER A 202 -1.12 12.62 3.46
CA SER A 202 -0.89 11.68 4.56
C SER A 202 -2.16 10.91 4.87
N ALA A 203 -2.06 9.62 5.19
CA ALA A 203 -3.13 8.82 5.75
C ALA A 203 -2.60 7.99 6.92
N ASP A 204 -3.46 7.61 7.86
CA ASP A 204 -3.09 6.70 8.96
C ASP A 204 -2.57 5.34 8.44
N THR A 205 -3.00 4.99 7.24
CA THR A 205 -2.83 3.71 6.55
C THR A 205 -1.83 3.74 5.39
N TYR A 206 -1.11 4.86 5.19
CA TYR A 206 -0.04 5.01 4.19
C TYR A 206 1.20 5.75 4.79
N PRO A 207 2.46 5.33 4.53
CA PRO A 207 2.90 4.33 3.57
C PRO A 207 2.56 2.88 3.95
N LEU A 208 2.19 2.11 2.93
CA LEU A 208 1.89 0.68 3.04
C LEU A 208 3.10 -0.11 3.53
N LYS A 209 2.91 -0.95 4.55
CA LYS A 209 3.94 -1.80 5.15
C LYS A 209 3.61 -3.29 4.95
N PRO A 210 4.61 -4.18 4.91
CA PRO A 210 4.38 -5.63 4.95
C PRO A 210 3.70 -6.08 6.25
N ASP A 211 3.02 -7.23 6.20
CA ASP A 211 2.50 -7.91 7.38
C ASP A 211 3.62 -8.53 8.25
N SER A 212 3.24 -9.15 9.37
CA SER A 212 4.19 -9.80 10.29
C SER A 212 4.92 -11.02 9.70
N ASN A 213 4.50 -11.52 8.53
CA ASN A 213 5.13 -12.59 7.77
C ASN A 213 5.92 -12.06 6.56
N GLY A 214 5.97 -10.73 6.37
CA GLY A 214 6.63 -10.05 5.26
C GLY A 214 5.83 -9.98 3.96
N TYR A 215 4.56 -10.38 3.92
CA TYR A 215 3.69 -10.25 2.74
C TYR A 215 3.14 -8.83 2.61
N ALA A 216 3.12 -8.30 1.39
CA ALA A 216 2.83 -6.90 1.13
C ALA A 216 1.87 -6.69 -0.08
N PRO A 217 1.04 -5.63 -0.04
CA PRO A 217 0.25 -5.18 -1.18
C PRO A 217 1.06 -4.37 -2.21
N VAL A 218 0.47 -4.12 -3.39
CA VAL A 218 1.01 -3.22 -4.42
C VAL A 218 1.34 -1.85 -3.83
N GLY A 219 2.50 -1.29 -4.21
CA GLY A 219 2.95 0.03 -3.74
C GLY A 219 3.72 0.03 -2.42
N THR A 220 3.77 -1.09 -1.67
CA THR A 220 4.70 -1.21 -0.53
C THR A 220 6.15 -1.13 -1.02
N ILE A 221 6.98 -0.40 -0.28
CA ILE A 221 8.44 -0.44 -0.40
C ILE A 221 8.96 -1.57 0.51
N CYS A 222 9.54 -2.61 -0.07
CA CYS A 222 10.15 -3.72 0.66
C CYS A 222 11.48 -3.34 1.34
N GLY A 223 12.15 -2.32 0.82
CA GLY A 223 13.42 -1.80 1.33
C GLY A 223 14.19 -1.02 0.27
N GLU A 224 15.42 -0.65 0.61
CA GLU A 224 16.39 -0.04 -0.30
C GLU A 224 17.60 -0.97 -0.47
N VAL A 225 18.21 -0.96 -1.66
CA VAL A 225 19.39 -1.74 -2.00
C VAL A 225 20.41 -0.88 -2.74
N ASP A 226 21.68 -0.97 -2.38
CA ASP A 226 22.77 -0.32 -3.11
C ASP A 226 23.17 -1.21 -4.30
N THR A 227 23.06 -0.68 -5.52
CA THR A 227 23.24 -1.42 -6.78
C THR A 227 24.39 -0.84 -7.61
N ASN A 228 24.74 -1.50 -8.72
CA ASN A 228 25.68 -0.97 -9.71
C ASN A 228 25.18 0.33 -10.42
N PHE A 229 23.92 0.72 -10.22
CA PHE A 229 23.31 1.93 -10.76
C PHE A 229 23.05 3.01 -9.69
N GLY A 230 23.52 2.79 -8.45
CA GLY A 230 23.20 3.63 -7.28
C GLY A 230 22.18 2.97 -6.36
N ARG A 231 21.61 3.74 -5.42
CA ARG A 231 20.61 3.22 -4.48
C ARG A 231 19.23 3.14 -5.13
N GLU A 232 18.58 2.00 -4.99
CA GLU A 232 17.26 1.73 -5.57
C GLU A 232 16.28 1.25 -4.50
N LYS A 233 15.03 1.74 -4.58
CA LYS A 233 13.89 1.31 -3.77
C LYS A 233 13.23 0.11 -4.42
N VAL A 234 13.01 -0.95 -3.66
CA VAL A 234 12.33 -2.18 -4.12
C VAL A 234 10.83 -2.04 -3.85
N PHE A 235 10.04 -1.74 -4.88
CA PHE A 235 8.59 -1.60 -4.80
C PHE A 235 7.87 -2.89 -5.18
N VAL A 236 6.77 -3.18 -4.48
CA VAL A 236 5.86 -4.29 -4.78
C VAL A 236 4.96 -3.95 -5.98
N GLN A 237 4.96 -4.85 -6.97
CA GLN A 237 4.06 -4.82 -8.13
C GLN A 237 2.89 -5.83 -8.00
N THR A 238 2.80 -6.68 -6.99
CA THR A 238 1.68 -7.65 -6.90
C THR A 238 1.29 -7.94 -5.45
N ASP A 239 -0.01 -7.86 -5.16
CA ASP A 239 -0.58 -8.17 -3.85
C ASP A 239 -0.18 -9.58 -3.41
N GLY A 240 0.35 -9.71 -2.18
CA GLY A 240 0.85 -10.98 -1.66
C GLY A 240 2.33 -11.26 -1.97
N THR A 241 3.06 -10.29 -2.53
CA THR A 241 4.52 -10.38 -2.66
C THR A 241 5.17 -10.46 -1.27
N ASN A 242 6.03 -11.47 -1.04
CA ASN A 242 6.84 -11.51 0.19
C ASN A 242 8.09 -10.65 0.06
N CYS A 243 8.17 -9.55 0.81
CA CYS A 243 9.27 -8.61 0.78
C CYS A 243 10.61 -9.20 1.26
N MET A 244 10.62 -10.12 2.23
CA MET A 244 11.87 -10.74 2.69
C MET A 244 12.48 -11.61 1.57
N THR A 245 11.65 -12.42 0.91
CA THR A 245 12.07 -13.20 -0.27
C THR A 245 12.49 -12.29 -1.42
N ALA A 246 11.71 -11.26 -1.73
CA ALA A 246 12.02 -10.35 -2.83
C ALA A 246 13.36 -9.60 -2.64
N MET A 247 13.65 -9.10 -1.44
CA MET A 247 14.93 -8.44 -1.12
C MET A 247 16.12 -9.40 -1.26
N ASP A 248 15.99 -10.65 -0.80
CA ASP A 248 17.03 -11.68 -0.95
C ASP A 248 17.27 -12.05 -2.42
N ILE A 249 16.22 -12.25 -3.22
CA ILE A 249 16.29 -12.52 -4.66
C ILE A 249 16.96 -11.36 -5.42
N VAL A 250 16.59 -10.12 -5.13
CA VAL A 250 17.18 -8.91 -5.71
C VAL A 250 18.67 -8.80 -5.35
N ASN A 251 19.03 -9.02 -4.09
CA ASN A 251 20.41 -9.02 -3.62
C ASN A 251 21.25 -10.11 -4.31
N LYS A 252 20.71 -11.33 -4.43
CA LYS A 252 21.34 -12.45 -5.17
C LYS A 252 21.56 -12.12 -6.65
N TYR A 253 20.61 -11.44 -7.31
CA TYR A 253 20.74 -11.04 -8.71
C TYR A 253 21.91 -10.09 -8.94
N PHE A 254 22.06 -9.04 -8.11
CA PHE A 254 23.17 -8.08 -8.27
C PHE A 254 24.55 -8.65 -7.91
N ASN A 255 24.60 -9.61 -6.98
CA ASN A 255 25.83 -10.29 -6.57
C ASN A 255 26.14 -11.56 -7.38
N TYR A 256 25.44 -11.81 -8.51
CA TYR A 256 25.62 -13.02 -9.30
C TYR A 256 26.88 -12.98 -10.20
N GLU A 257 27.77 -13.96 -10.04
CA GLU A 257 28.98 -14.11 -10.85
C GLU A 257 28.70 -14.83 -12.19
N TRP A 258 28.25 -14.06 -13.20
CA TRP A 258 27.91 -14.57 -14.54
C TRP A 258 29.06 -15.30 -15.28
N ASP A 259 28.84 -16.58 -15.63
CA ASP A 259 29.71 -17.33 -16.56
C ASP A 259 29.75 -16.60 -17.92
N ILE A 260 30.89 -16.66 -18.60
CA ILE A 260 31.07 -16.24 -20.01
C ILE A 260 29.97 -16.83 -20.92
N LYS A 261 29.49 -18.05 -20.64
CA LYS A 261 28.38 -18.69 -21.36
C LYS A 261 27.04 -17.96 -21.17
N GLU A 262 26.80 -17.41 -19.98
CA GLU A 262 25.52 -16.86 -19.52
C GLU A 262 25.36 -15.38 -19.84
N ARG A 263 26.45 -14.65 -20.11
CA ARG A 263 26.43 -13.22 -20.52
C ARG A 263 25.56 -12.91 -21.73
N ASN A 264 25.18 -13.90 -22.52
CA ASN A 264 24.24 -13.77 -23.64
C ASN A 264 22.75 -13.78 -23.21
N SER A 265 22.44 -13.94 -21.92
CA SER A 265 21.08 -13.97 -21.35
C SER A 265 20.28 -12.68 -21.54
N ARG A 266 20.95 -11.58 -21.93
CA ARG A 266 20.43 -10.20 -21.91
C ARG A 266 20.11 -9.69 -20.49
N GLY A 267 20.78 -10.22 -19.47
CA GLY A 267 20.53 -9.86 -18.07
C GLY A 267 19.24 -10.50 -17.53
N ILE A 268 18.92 -11.72 -17.98
CA ILE A 268 17.83 -12.54 -17.45
C ILE A 268 18.44 -13.67 -16.62
N LEU A 269 17.95 -13.85 -15.40
CA LEU A 269 18.42 -14.86 -14.45
C LEU A 269 17.25 -15.52 -13.73
N GLU A 270 17.36 -16.80 -13.42
CA GLU A 270 16.38 -17.53 -12.61
C GLU A 270 17.06 -18.00 -11.31
N LEU A 271 16.47 -17.65 -10.17
CA LEU A 271 17.03 -17.80 -8.82
C LEU A 271 15.93 -18.29 -7.89
N ASP A 272 16.10 -19.44 -7.24
CA ASP A 272 15.24 -19.95 -6.16
C ASP A 272 13.72 -19.87 -6.43
N GLY A 273 13.30 -20.12 -7.69
CA GLY A 273 11.90 -20.07 -8.13
C GLY A 273 11.44 -18.71 -8.69
N TRP A 274 12.27 -17.68 -8.61
CA TRP A 274 12.04 -16.35 -9.20
C TRP A 274 12.80 -16.17 -10.52
N LYS A 275 12.33 -15.21 -11.32
CA LYS A 275 12.95 -14.74 -12.56
C LYS A 275 13.18 -13.24 -12.48
N CYS A 276 14.44 -12.85 -12.56
CA CYS A 276 14.87 -11.45 -12.61
C CYS A 276 15.29 -11.06 -14.03
N SER A 277 15.00 -9.83 -14.43
CA SER A 277 15.38 -9.28 -15.74
C SER A 277 15.48 -7.76 -15.71
N TYR A 278 16.57 -7.21 -16.26
CA TYR A 278 16.68 -5.76 -16.52
C TYR A 278 16.10 -5.41 -17.89
N ARG A 279 14.89 -4.83 -17.92
CA ARG A 279 14.11 -4.63 -19.16
C ARG A 279 13.25 -3.38 -19.13
N GLU A 280 12.77 -2.98 -20.31
CA GLU A 280 11.76 -1.92 -20.47
C GLU A 280 10.43 -2.36 -19.82
N PRO A 281 9.73 -1.46 -19.10
CA PRO A 281 8.36 -1.66 -18.67
C PRO A 281 7.40 -2.01 -19.82
N GLU A 282 6.35 -2.75 -19.50
CA GLU A 282 5.51 -3.44 -20.49
C GLU A 282 4.51 -2.52 -21.24
N TYR A 283 4.41 -1.25 -20.85
CA TYR A 283 3.40 -0.28 -21.33
C TYR A 283 3.97 1.04 -21.89
N ILE A 284 5.20 1.05 -22.40
CA ILE A 284 5.77 2.25 -23.03
C ILE A 284 5.46 2.23 -24.54
N ASP A 285 4.80 3.28 -25.04
CA ASP A 285 4.35 3.42 -26.44
C ASP A 285 5.50 3.34 -27.47
N MET A 286 6.73 3.64 -27.06
CA MET A 286 7.94 3.56 -27.88
C MET A 286 9.07 2.92 -27.07
N PRO A 287 9.90 2.04 -27.67
CA PRO A 287 11.04 1.43 -26.96
C PRO A 287 12.04 2.49 -26.46
N ASP A 288 12.17 2.61 -25.14
CA ASP A 288 13.09 3.53 -24.47
C ASP A 288 14.16 2.75 -23.67
N PRO A 289 15.42 2.71 -24.15
CA PRO A 289 16.52 2.07 -23.45
C PRO A 289 16.81 2.60 -22.04
N ASP A 290 16.47 3.86 -21.74
CA ASP A 290 16.73 4.52 -20.47
C ASP A 290 15.63 4.26 -19.44
N ALA A 291 14.43 3.88 -19.90
CA ALA A 291 13.31 3.44 -19.07
C ALA A 291 13.51 2.05 -18.42
N ARG A 292 14.60 1.32 -18.74
CA ARG A 292 14.82 -0.06 -18.26
C ARG A 292 15.04 -0.15 -16.75
N ARG A 293 14.33 -1.05 -16.08
CA ARG A 293 14.47 -1.32 -14.64
C ARG A 293 14.70 -2.80 -14.37
N LEU A 294 15.21 -3.12 -13.18
CA LEU A 294 15.18 -4.51 -12.70
C LEU A 294 13.76 -4.86 -12.27
N HIS A 295 13.16 -5.83 -12.95
CA HIS A 295 11.97 -6.53 -12.48
C HIS A 295 12.37 -7.92 -12.00
N CYS A 296 11.87 -8.35 -10.84
CA CYS A 296 11.96 -9.73 -10.38
C CYS A 296 10.55 -10.24 -10.07
N GLY A 297 10.18 -11.41 -10.58
CA GLY A 297 8.89 -12.04 -10.33
C GLY A 297 9.01 -13.53 -10.05
N ASP A 298 8.19 -14.03 -9.13
CA ASP A 298 8.04 -15.46 -8.84
C ASP A 298 7.47 -16.17 -10.08
N LEU A 299 8.05 -17.32 -10.46
CA LEU A 299 7.55 -18.17 -11.55
C LEU A 299 6.15 -18.75 -11.25
N SER A 300 5.70 -18.71 -9.99
CA SER A 300 4.33 -19.04 -9.60
C SER A 300 3.31 -17.92 -9.90
N GLY A 301 3.78 -16.69 -10.15
CA GLY A 301 2.95 -15.50 -10.37
C GLY A 301 2.48 -14.77 -9.10
N ASN A 302 2.73 -15.31 -7.90
CA ASN A 302 2.21 -14.74 -6.64
C ASN A 302 3.08 -13.60 -6.06
N GLY A 303 4.19 -13.23 -6.70
CA GLY A 303 5.05 -12.16 -6.22
C GLY A 303 5.79 -11.46 -7.36
N ARG A 304 5.87 -10.13 -7.32
CA ARG A 304 6.56 -9.30 -8.31
C ARG A 304 7.06 -8.01 -7.66
N VAL A 305 8.31 -7.66 -7.90
CA VAL A 305 8.91 -6.38 -7.51
C VAL A 305 9.58 -5.69 -8.69
N ILE A 306 9.68 -4.37 -8.60
CA ILE A 306 10.49 -3.53 -9.47
C ILE A 306 11.41 -2.64 -8.62
N LEU A 307 12.57 -2.31 -9.18
CA LEU A 307 13.47 -1.32 -8.62
C LEU A 307 13.33 0.02 -9.33
N LEU A 308 13.19 1.08 -8.53
CA LEU A 308 13.16 2.48 -8.96
C LEU A 308 14.26 3.24 -8.20
N ASP A 309 14.70 4.39 -8.72
CA ASP A 309 15.73 5.17 -8.03
C ASP A 309 15.26 5.65 -6.64
N ALA A 310 16.18 5.72 -5.67
CA ALA A 310 15.82 6.13 -4.33
C ALA A 310 15.60 7.65 -4.17
N GLU A 311 16.27 8.47 -4.97
CA GLU A 311 16.17 9.95 -4.91
C GLU A 311 15.06 10.47 -5.84
N HIS A 312 14.88 9.82 -6.99
CA HIS A 312 13.91 10.16 -8.04
C HIS A 312 13.12 8.92 -8.53
N PRO A 313 12.24 8.30 -7.70
CA PRO A 313 11.46 7.12 -8.08
C PRO A 313 10.38 7.39 -9.14
N ASP A 314 9.96 8.65 -9.25
CA ASP A 314 9.08 9.24 -10.25
C ASP A 314 9.77 9.37 -11.62
N VAL A 315 11.04 9.79 -11.63
CA VAL A 315 11.78 9.99 -12.87
C VAL A 315 12.29 8.65 -13.42
N PRO A 316 11.99 8.29 -14.67
CA PRO A 316 12.71 7.23 -15.33
C PRO A 316 14.18 7.66 -15.55
N LYS A 317 15.04 7.26 -14.60
CA LYS A 317 16.46 7.61 -14.44
C LYS A 317 17.21 7.86 -15.77
N TYR A 318 17.62 9.11 -15.98
CA TYR A 318 18.32 9.58 -17.18
C TYR A 318 19.68 8.89 -17.40
N THR A 319 19.99 8.48 -18.65
CA THR A 319 21.32 7.97 -19.04
C THR A 319 22.12 8.90 -19.98
N TYR A 320 21.93 10.21 -19.89
CA TYR A 320 22.83 11.19 -20.54
C TYR A 320 24.02 11.59 -19.64
N ASN A 321 25.03 10.72 -19.60
CA ASN A 321 26.39 11.07 -19.19
C ASN A 321 27.35 10.96 -20.40
N TYR A 322 27.61 12.09 -21.06
CA TYR A 322 28.61 12.28 -22.12
C TYR A 322 29.29 13.65 -21.97
#